data_AF-F0FZ44-F1
#
_entry.id   AF-F0FZ44-F1
#
_cell.length_a   1.000
_cell.length_b   1.000
_cell.length_c   1.000
_cell.angle_alpha   90.00
_cell.angle_beta   90.00
_cell.angle_gamma   90.00
#
_symmetry.space_group_name_H-M   'P 1'
#
loop_
_entity.id
_entity.type
_entity.pdbx_description
1 polymer ?
#
loop_
_entity_poly.entity_id
_entity_poly.type
_entity_poly.pdbx_seq_one_letter_code
_entity_poly.pdbx_strand_id
1 'polypeptide(L)'
;MTYLGMTADMLANRDYVETLEAEQVEALRSDAQELLNETLQSDLDPKVKDAIARHLQRLLTALNEYVLTGALPVLDAVEGGIGRIALDEKYADALKNTSIGQRFVNVLTTAANIVTVVVGLPQLPAGVHAATKLLGM
;
A
#
# COMPACT_ATOMS: atom_id res chain seq x y z
N MET A 1 18.15 -32.47 20.69
CA MET A 1 17.24 -31.39 20.26
C MET A 1 16.28 -31.12 21.41
N THR A 2 16.66 -30.25 22.35
CA THR A 2 15.91 -29.98 23.57
C THR A 2 14.75 -29.04 23.22
N TYR A 3 13.52 -29.31 23.70
CA TYR A 3 12.34 -28.46 23.49
C TYR A 3 12.62 -26.97 23.78
N LEU A 4 13.50 -26.68 24.75
CA LEU A 4 13.97 -25.32 25.05
C LEU A 4 14.68 -24.62 23.89
N GLY A 5 15.50 -25.35 23.12
CA GLY A 5 16.22 -24.80 21.98
C GLY A 5 15.26 -24.44 20.84
N MET A 6 14.28 -25.30 20.57
CA MET A 6 13.21 -24.98 19.60
C MET A 6 12.37 -23.78 20.05
N THR A 7 12.00 -23.68 21.33
CA THR A 7 11.24 -22.53 21.81
C THR A 7 12.06 -21.25 21.83
N ALA A 8 13.36 -21.32 22.13
CA ALA A 8 14.27 -20.18 22.08
C ALA A 8 14.51 -19.73 20.63
N ASP A 9 14.70 -20.65 19.69
CA ASP A 9 14.82 -20.34 18.26
C ASP A 9 13.51 -19.78 17.69
N MET A 10 12.34 -20.25 18.15
CA MET A 10 11.05 -19.68 17.76
C MET A 10 10.82 -18.28 18.35
N LEU A 11 11.29 -18.01 19.57
CA LEU A 11 11.22 -16.68 20.19
C LEU A 11 12.23 -15.72 19.56
N ALA A 12 13.46 -16.16 19.30
CA ALA A 12 14.48 -15.39 18.59
C ALA A 12 14.06 -15.09 17.14
N ASN A 13 13.41 -16.04 16.46
CA ASN A 13 12.79 -15.78 15.15
C ASN A 13 11.55 -14.89 15.23
N ARG A 14 10.91 -14.75 16.39
CA ARG A 14 9.76 -13.84 16.56
C ARG A 14 10.22 -12.39 16.72
N ASP A 15 11.38 -12.16 17.32
CA ASP A 15 12.06 -10.87 17.28
C ASP A 15 12.63 -10.57 15.88
N TYR A 16 12.89 -11.63 15.09
CA TYR A 16 13.26 -11.57 13.66
C TYR A 16 12.05 -11.60 12.70
N VAL A 17 10.81 -11.55 13.19
CA VAL A 17 9.70 -11.02 12.37
C VAL A 17 9.91 -9.51 12.40
N GLU A 18 10.92 -9.11 11.63
CA GLU A 18 11.53 -7.80 11.58
C GLU A 18 10.44 -6.74 11.61
N THR A 19 10.50 -5.87 12.62
CA THR A 19 10.04 -4.48 12.46
C THR A 19 10.36 -4.07 11.04
N LEU A 20 9.31 -3.82 10.23
CA LEU A 20 9.47 -3.24 8.91
C LEU A 20 10.61 -2.23 8.97
N GLU A 21 11.66 -2.45 8.18
CA GLU A 21 12.81 -1.56 8.09
C GLU A 21 12.22 -0.14 8.02
N ALA A 22 12.46 0.68 9.05
CA ALA A 22 11.82 1.99 9.16
C ALA A 22 12.06 2.82 7.88
N GLU A 23 13.17 2.53 7.22
CA GLU A 23 13.55 3.01 5.89
C GLU A 23 12.53 2.68 4.78
N GLN A 24 11.95 1.47 4.75
CA GLN A 24 10.95 1.08 3.74
C GLN A 24 9.62 1.80 3.94
N VAL A 25 9.17 1.95 5.19
CA VAL A 25 7.96 2.70 5.54
C VAL A 25 8.17 4.18 5.22
N GLU A 26 9.36 4.71 5.52
CA GLU A 26 9.74 6.08 5.21
C GLU A 26 9.81 6.35 3.70
N ALA A 27 10.41 5.44 2.93
CA ALA A 27 10.48 5.53 1.48
C ALA A 27 9.06 5.52 0.87
N LEU A 28 8.20 4.59 1.30
CA LEU A 28 6.81 4.53 0.85
C LEU A 28 6.03 5.81 1.22
N ARG A 29 6.28 6.37 2.41
CA ARG A 29 5.69 7.64 2.83
C ARG A 29 6.13 8.78 1.93
N SER A 30 7.42 8.87 1.62
CA SER A 30 7.96 9.88 0.71
C SER A 30 7.34 9.76 -0.69
N ASP A 31 7.28 8.55 -1.25
CA ASP A 31 6.70 8.27 -2.56
C ASP A 31 5.20 8.63 -2.61
N ALA A 32 4.44 8.25 -1.58
CA ALA A 32 3.02 8.58 -1.47
C ALA A 32 2.78 10.10 -1.35
N GLN A 33 3.66 10.81 -0.63
CA GLN A 33 3.58 12.25 -0.47
C GLN A 33 3.93 13.00 -1.76
N GLU A 34 4.94 12.55 -2.49
CA GLU A 34 5.29 13.09 -3.80
C GLU A 34 4.15 12.88 -4.80
N LEU A 35 3.60 11.67 -4.88
CA LEU A 35 2.47 11.36 -5.74
C LEU A 35 1.22 12.19 -5.39
N LEU A 36 0.99 12.46 -4.10
CA LEU A 36 -0.10 13.35 -3.68
C LEU A 36 0.09 14.76 -4.27
N ASN A 37 1.31 15.30 -4.18
CA ASN A 37 1.63 16.62 -4.72
C ASN A 37 1.46 16.65 -6.26
N GLU A 38 1.96 15.64 -6.96
CA GLU A 38 1.78 15.47 -8.41
C GLU A 38 0.30 15.40 -8.78
N THR A 39 -0.48 14.62 -8.03
CA THR A 39 -1.93 14.46 -8.25
C THR A 39 -2.65 15.80 -8.11
N LEU A 40 -2.33 16.59 -7.09
CA LEU A 40 -2.93 17.90 -6.88
C LEU A 40 -2.62 18.88 -8.02
N GLN A 41 -1.41 18.82 -8.57
CA GLN A 41 -0.93 19.67 -9.67
C GLN A 41 -1.33 19.17 -11.07
N SER A 42 -1.86 17.95 -11.19
CA SER A 42 -2.20 17.35 -12.49
C SER A 42 -3.45 17.93 -13.16
N ASP A 43 -3.63 17.66 -14.44
CA ASP A 43 -4.84 18.01 -15.19
C ASP A 43 -5.92 16.91 -15.16
N LEU A 44 -5.85 15.98 -14.21
CA LEU A 44 -6.87 14.94 -14.03
C LEU A 44 -8.25 15.55 -13.73
N ASP A 45 -9.30 14.83 -14.13
CA ASP A 45 -10.68 15.19 -13.81
C ASP A 45 -10.82 15.47 -12.30
N PRO A 46 -11.48 16.58 -11.89
CA PRO A 46 -11.56 16.96 -10.48
C PRO A 46 -12.07 15.86 -9.55
N LYS A 47 -13.01 15.01 -10.00
CA LYS A 47 -13.54 13.91 -9.17
C LYS A 47 -12.51 12.80 -8.99
N VAL A 48 -11.74 12.50 -10.03
CA VAL A 48 -10.69 11.48 -10.03
C VAL A 48 -9.53 11.95 -9.16
N LYS A 49 -9.09 13.20 -9.35
CA LYS A 49 -8.07 13.86 -8.53
C LYS A 49 -8.42 13.80 -7.04
N ASP A 50 -9.64 14.19 -6.70
CA ASP A 50 -10.17 14.17 -5.33
C ASP A 50 -10.24 12.74 -4.76
N ALA A 51 -10.63 11.75 -5.56
CA ALA A 51 -10.60 10.35 -5.14
C ALA A 51 -9.18 9.84 -4.87
N ILE A 52 -8.22 10.04 -5.77
CA ILE A 52 -6.82 9.65 -5.58
C ILE A 52 -6.23 10.34 -4.34
N ALA A 53 -6.42 11.67 -4.23
CA ALA A 53 -5.87 12.45 -3.13
C ALA A 53 -6.37 11.96 -1.77
N ARG A 54 -7.67 11.61 -1.65
CA ARG A 54 -8.22 11.00 -0.43
C ARG A 54 -7.61 9.65 -0.11
N HIS A 55 -7.39 8.79 -1.10
CA HIS A 55 -6.78 7.49 -0.87
C HIS A 55 -5.32 7.63 -0.43
N LEU A 56 -4.56 8.53 -1.05
CA LEU A 56 -3.18 8.83 -0.66
C LEU A 56 -3.09 9.43 0.74
N GLN A 57 -3.99 10.35 1.10
CA GLN A 57 -4.03 10.91 2.46
C GLN A 57 -4.32 9.84 3.50
N ARG A 58 -5.27 8.93 3.24
CA ARG A 58 -5.55 7.80 4.16
C ARG A 58 -4.33 6.91 4.34
N LEU A 59 -3.64 6.57 3.24
CA LEU A 59 -2.42 5.79 3.30
C LEU A 59 -1.32 6.52 4.08
N LEU A 60 -1.11 7.81 3.84
CA LEU A 60 -0.12 8.63 4.56
C LEU A 60 -0.44 8.70 6.06
N THR A 61 -1.70 8.86 6.46
CA THR A 61 -2.10 8.81 7.88
C THR A 61 -1.75 7.45 8.48
N ALA A 62 -2.10 6.36 7.81
CA ALA A 62 -1.77 5.02 8.28
C ALA A 62 -0.25 4.78 8.40
N LEU A 63 0.55 5.28 7.46
CA LEU A 63 2.01 5.18 7.50
C LEU A 63 2.62 6.02 8.63
N ASN A 64 2.10 7.23 8.87
CA ASN A 64 2.55 8.07 9.99
C ASN A 64 2.24 7.47 11.35
N GLU A 65 1.10 6.77 11.46
CA GLU A 65 0.65 6.11 12.68
C GLU A 65 1.16 4.67 12.78
N TYR A 66 1.97 4.19 11.82
CA TYR A 66 2.41 2.80 11.75
C TYR A 66 3.14 2.33 13.02
N VAL A 67 4.00 3.17 13.58
CA VAL A 67 4.72 2.87 14.84
C VAL A 67 3.76 2.67 16.02
N LEU A 68 2.58 3.30 15.99
CA LEU A 68 1.59 3.26 17.06
C LEU A 68 0.52 2.18 16.84
N THR A 69 0.12 1.95 15.59
CA THR A 69 -1.06 1.16 15.22
C THR A 69 -0.73 -0.13 14.46
N GLY A 70 0.51 -0.28 14.00
CA GLY A 70 0.97 -1.41 13.21
C GLY A 70 0.46 -1.40 11.77
N ALA A 71 0.45 -2.58 11.14
CA ALA A 71 0.18 -2.73 9.72
C ALA A 71 -1.31 -2.74 9.32
N LEU A 72 -2.24 -2.89 10.29
CA LEU A 72 -3.67 -3.02 9.98
C LEU A 72 -4.27 -1.78 9.31
N PRO A 73 -4.02 -0.54 9.77
CA PRO A 73 -4.55 0.63 9.07
C PRO A 73 -3.96 0.82 7.66
N VAL A 74 -2.73 0.35 7.44
CA VAL A 74 -2.08 0.38 6.12
C VAL A 74 -2.76 -0.61 5.18
N LEU A 75 -3.09 -1.81 5.69
CA LEU A 75 -3.88 -2.81 4.97
C LEU A 75 -5.23 -2.24 4.54
N ASP A 76 -5.99 -1.65 5.47
CA ASP A 76 -7.31 -1.07 5.21
C ASP A 76 -7.24 0.04 4.14
N ALA A 77 -6.20 0.88 4.19
CA ALA A 77 -5.98 1.93 3.21
C ALA A 77 -5.70 1.36 1.81
N VAL A 78 -4.90 0.30 1.73
CA VAL A 78 -4.58 -0.41 0.48
C VAL A 78 -5.84 -1.05 -0.10
N GLU A 79 -6.59 -1.82 0.69
CA GLU A 79 -7.84 -2.46 0.25
C GLU A 79 -8.87 -1.43 -0.24
N GLY A 80 -9.00 -0.31 0.46
CA GLY A 80 -9.88 0.78 0.06
C GLY A 80 -9.48 1.41 -1.29
N GLY A 81 -8.17 1.51 -1.58
CA GLY A 81 -7.66 1.98 -2.86
C GLY A 81 -7.92 1.01 -4.00
N ILE A 82 -7.63 -0.27 -3.80
CA ILE A 82 -7.88 -1.36 -4.77
C ILE A 82 -9.37 -1.48 -5.05
N GLY A 83 -10.20 -1.49 -4.01
CA GLY A 83 -11.65 -1.65 -4.13
C GLY A 83 -12.27 -0.55 -4.99
N ARG A 84 -11.76 0.70 -4.90
CA ARG A 84 -12.21 1.78 -5.77
C ARG A 84 -11.84 1.53 -7.23
N ILE A 85 -10.62 1.09 -7.51
CA ILE A 85 -10.17 0.76 -8.88
C ILE A 85 -11.03 -0.38 -9.46
N ALA A 86 -11.32 -1.40 -8.65
CA ALA A 86 -12.05 -2.57 -9.12
C ALA A 86 -13.56 -2.33 -9.32
N LEU A 87 -14.17 -1.40 -8.56
CA LEU A 87 -15.62 -1.20 -8.53
C LEU A 87 -16.11 0.02 -9.32
N ASP A 88 -15.23 0.97 -9.67
CA ASP A 88 -15.58 2.18 -10.41
C ASP A 88 -14.86 2.21 -11.76
N GLU A 89 -15.55 1.76 -12.82
CA GLU A 89 -15.01 1.70 -14.18
C GLU A 89 -14.57 3.08 -14.70
N LYS A 90 -15.28 4.16 -14.34
CA LYS A 90 -14.92 5.52 -14.77
C LYS A 90 -13.64 5.98 -14.11
N TYR A 91 -13.47 5.62 -12.84
CA TYR A 91 -12.24 5.86 -12.11
C TYR A 91 -11.08 5.06 -12.70
N ALA A 92 -11.30 3.78 -13.01
CA ALA A 92 -10.30 2.94 -13.65
C ALA A 92 -9.88 3.48 -15.03
N ASP A 93 -10.84 3.84 -15.88
CA ASP A 93 -10.58 4.41 -17.20
C ASP A 93 -9.86 5.77 -17.13
N ALA A 94 -10.15 6.59 -16.12
CA ALA A 94 -9.46 7.86 -15.94
C ALA A 94 -8.00 7.72 -15.48
N LEU A 95 -7.67 6.61 -14.80
CA LEU A 95 -6.30 6.28 -14.42
C LEU A 95 -5.53 5.59 -15.54
N LYS A 96 -6.25 4.90 -16.43
CA LYS A 96 -5.70 4.14 -17.54
C LYS A 96 -4.82 5.01 -18.44
N ASN A 97 -3.63 4.50 -18.78
CA ASN A 97 -2.64 5.20 -19.60
C ASN A 97 -2.13 6.54 -19.02
N THR A 98 -2.36 6.83 -17.74
CA THR A 98 -1.79 8.02 -17.09
C THR A 98 -0.56 7.64 -16.25
N SER A 99 0.44 8.52 -16.22
CA SER A 99 1.62 8.34 -15.36
C SER A 99 1.23 8.29 -13.87
N ILE A 100 0.23 9.07 -13.49
CA ILE A 100 -0.29 9.14 -12.11
C ILE A 100 -0.99 7.83 -11.74
N GLY A 101 -1.78 7.24 -12.64
CA GLY A 101 -2.42 5.95 -12.41
C GLY A 101 -1.40 4.84 -12.20
N GLN A 102 -0.33 4.80 -13.02
CA GLN A 102 0.75 3.84 -12.84
C GLN A 102 1.48 4.05 -11.50
N ARG A 103 1.82 5.29 -11.15
CA ARG A 103 2.45 5.59 -9.86
C ARG A 103 1.55 5.23 -8.67
N PHE A 104 0.26 5.51 -8.76
CA PHE A 104 -0.71 5.18 -7.71
C PHE A 104 -0.78 3.69 -7.44
N VAL A 105 -0.88 2.91 -8.52
CA VAL A 105 -0.82 1.45 -8.44
C VAL A 105 0.50 0.95 -7.86
N ASN A 106 1.63 1.54 -8.25
CA ASN A 106 2.94 1.14 -7.73
C ASN A 106 3.02 1.41 -6.22
N VAL A 107 2.55 2.57 -5.74
CA VAL A 107 2.48 2.89 -4.30
C VAL A 107 1.61 1.88 -3.55
N LEU A 108 0.43 1.53 -4.08
CA LEU A 108 -0.43 0.51 -3.47
C LEU A 108 0.23 -0.89 -3.48
N THR A 109 0.97 -1.23 -4.54
CA THR A 109 1.70 -2.51 -4.65
C THR A 109 2.83 -2.59 -3.63
N THR A 110 3.64 -1.53 -3.51
CA THR A 110 4.71 -1.44 -2.52
C THR A 110 4.14 -1.53 -1.10
N ALA A 111 3.06 -0.80 -0.82
CA ALA A 111 2.34 -0.89 0.46
C ALA A 111 1.83 -2.30 0.74
N ALA A 112 1.23 -2.98 -0.24
CA ALA A 112 0.77 -4.35 -0.09
C ALA A 112 1.91 -5.34 0.19
N ASN A 113 3.06 -5.19 -0.47
CA ASN A 113 4.24 -6.03 -0.24
C ASN A 113 4.76 -5.85 1.20
N ILE A 114 4.89 -4.61 1.64
CA ILE A 114 5.29 -4.21 2.99
C ILE A 114 4.36 -4.82 4.04
N VAL A 115 3.04 -4.66 3.87
CA VAL A 115 2.03 -5.23 4.77
C VAL A 115 2.04 -6.76 4.74
N THR A 116 2.29 -7.38 3.59
CA THR A 116 2.36 -8.84 3.45
C THR A 116 3.47 -9.46 4.29
N VAL A 117 4.65 -8.81 4.33
CA VAL A 117 5.79 -9.26 5.14
C VAL A 117 5.42 -9.27 6.63
N VAL A 118 4.69 -8.25 7.09
CA VAL A 118 4.35 -8.07 8.52
C VAL A 118 3.13 -8.88 8.96
N VAL A 119 2.07 -8.87 8.16
CA VAL A 119 0.79 -9.51 8.51
C VAL A 119 0.75 -10.97 8.06
N GLY A 120 1.63 -11.39 7.15
CA GLY A 120 1.68 -12.75 6.63
C GLY A 120 0.55 -13.08 5.66
N LEU A 121 0.09 -12.09 4.87
CA LEU A 121 -1.00 -12.23 3.90
C LEU A 121 -0.50 -12.22 2.44
N PRO A 122 0.04 -13.34 1.91
CA PRO A 122 0.67 -13.38 0.58
C PRO A 122 -0.29 -13.12 -0.60
N GLN A 123 -1.60 -13.12 -0.36
CA GLN A 123 -2.61 -12.90 -1.40
C GLN A 123 -2.85 -11.40 -1.69
N LEU A 124 -2.41 -10.50 -0.80
CA LEU A 124 -2.65 -9.07 -0.93
C LEU A 124 -1.98 -8.46 -2.18
N PRO A 125 -0.70 -8.76 -2.50
CA PRO A 125 -0.07 -8.24 -3.71
C PRO A 125 -0.74 -8.77 -4.99
N ALA A 126 -1.25 -10.01 -4.96
CA ALA A 126 -2.00 -10.58 -6.07
C ALA A 126 -3.33 -9.83 -6.32
N GLY A 127 -3.98 -9.38 -5.24
CA GLY A 127 -5.17 -8.52 -5.33
C GLY A 127 -4.87 -7.16 -5.96
N VAL A 128 -3.75 -6.53 -5.60
CA VAL A 128 -3.30 -5.29 -6.27
C VAL A 128 -3.03 -5.55 -7.75
N HIS A 129 -2.30 -6.61 -8.07
CA HIS A 129 -1.98 -6.98 -9.45
C HIS A 129 -3.22 -7.27 -10.31
N ALA A 130 -4.25 -7.89 -9.72
CA ALA A 130 -5.52 -8.08 -10.42
C ALA A 130 -6.19 -6.74 -10.77
N ALA A 131 -6.11 -5.74 -9.88
CA ALA A 131 -6.60 -4.39 -10.16
C ALA A 131 -5.74 -3.65 -11.22
N THR A 132 -4.44 -3.90 -11.31
CA THR A 132 -3.61 -3.33 -12.39
C THR A 132 -4.01 -3.87 -13.75
N LYS A 133 -4.34 -5.17 -13.82
CA LYS A 133 -4.83 -5.80 -15.04
C LYS A 133 -6.14 -5.19 -15.54
N LEU A 134 -7.01 -4.74 -14.64
CA LEU A 134 -8.23 -3.99 -15.00
C LEU A 134 -7.90 -2.62 -15.62
N LEU A 135 -6.82 -2.00 -15.17
CA LEU A 135 -6.28 -0.77 -15.74
C LEU A 135 -5.53 -0.99 -17.07
N GLY A 136 -5.35 -2.23 -17.52
CA GLY A 136 -4.61 -2.55 -18.75
C GLY A 136 -3.11 -2.29 -18.64
N MET A 137 -2.56 -2.34 -17.42
CA MET A 137 -1.15 -2.16 -17.09
C MET A 137 -0.55 -3.42 -16.47
#